data_AF-A0A2X2YTV8-F1
#
_entry.id   AF-A0A2X2YTV8-F1
#
_cell.length_a   1.000
_cell.length_b   1.000
_cell.length_c   1.000
_cell.angle_alpha   90.00
_cell.angle_beta   90.00
_cell.angle_gamma   90.00
#
_symmetry.space_group_name_H-M   'P 1'
#
loop_
_entity.id
_entity.type
_entity.pdbx_description
1 polymer ?
#
loop_
_entity_poly.entity_id
_entity_poly.type
_entity_poly.pdbx_seq_one_letter_code
_entity_poly.pdbx_strand_id
1 'polypeptide(L)'
;MDEWRQEAETLRDALRAQNLNVHLIGRATKTKIELDQDYIDERLPVAGKEMIYRQVENSFTQPNAAMNIQMLEWALDATKASKGDLLELYCGNGNFSLALARNFDRVLATEIAKRQSPQRSTTLPLTILITCRLSVWPPKSLRRR
;
A
#
# COMPACT_ATOMS: atom_id res chain seq x y z
N MET A 1 0.11 29.38 -8.43
CA MET A 1 0.13 27.91 -8.42
C MET A 1 1.46 27.41 -8.98
N ASP A 2 1.91 27.99 -10.08
CA ASP A 2 3.20 27.65 -10.70
C ASP A 2 4.42 27.99 -9.84
N GLU A 3 4.41 29.16 -9.17
CA GLU A 3 5.48 29.56 -8.23
C GLU A 3 5.64 28.55 -7.08
N TRP A 4 4.54 28.16 -6.42
CA TRP A 4 4.58 27.14 -5.37
C TRP A 4 5.15 25.81 -5.87
N ARG A 5 4.78 25.39 -7.08
CA ARG A 5 5.25 24.14 -7.67
C ARG A 5 6.75 24.18 -7.91
N GLN A 6 7.25 25.29 -8.45
CA GLN A 6 8.68 25.47 -8.73
C GLN A 6 9.53 25.46 -7.45
N GLU A 7 9.07 26.14 -6.40
CA GLU A 7 9.75 26.12 -5.09
C GLU A 7 9.68 24.72 -4.44
N ALA A 8 8.55 24.01 -4.58
CA ALA A 8 8.41 22.65 -4.06
C ALA A 8 9.30 21.64 -4.81
N GLU A 9 9.45 21.77 -6.14
CA GLU A 9 10.39 20.98 -6.95
C GLU A 9 11.84 21.24 -6.50
N THR A 10 12.20 22.51 -6.29
CA THR A 10 13.51 22.91 -5.77
C THR A 10 13.80 22.29 -4.39
N LEU A 11 12.82 22.34 -3.47
CA LEU A 11 12.95 21.72 -2.15
C LEU A 11 13.11 20.20 -2.24
N ARG A 12 12.29 19.53 -3.05
CA ARG A 12 12.37 18.07 -3.26
C ARG A 12 13.76 17.69 -3.76
N ASP A 13 14.29 18.42 -4.72
CA ASP A 13 15.58 18.13 -5.34
C ASP A 13 16.72 18.39 -4.34
N ALA A 14 16.62 19.44 -3.51
CA ALA A 14 17.56 19.69 -2.41
C ALA A 14 17.55 18.59 -1.33
N LEU A 15 16.39 18.01 -1.01
CA LEU A 15 16.28 16.87 -0.09
C LEU A 15 16.84 15.58 -0.71
N ARG A 16 16.56 15.34 -2.00
CA ARG A 16 17.11 14.20 -2.75
C ARG A 16 18.63 14.30 -2.91
N ALA A 17 19.18 15.50 -3.05
CA ALA A 17 20.63 15.74 -3.05
C ALA A 17 21.29 15.33 -1.72
N GLN A 18 20.54 15.28 -0.62
CA GLN A 18 20.97 14.74 0.67
C GLN A 18 20.74 13.23 0.78
N ASN A 19 20.49 12.55 -0.34
CA ASN A 19 20.26 11.11 -0.43
C ASN A 19 18.99 10.63 0.30
N LEU A 20 18.00 11.52 0.47
CA LEU A 20 16.69 11.18 1.02
C LEU A 20 15.74 10.74 -0.10
N ASN A 21 15.17 9.54 0.02
CA ASN A 21 14.11 9.08 -0.87
C ASN A 21 12.77 9.68 -0.43
N VAL A 22 12.47 10.88 -0.91
CA VAL A 22 11.29 11.66 -0.52
C VAL A 22 10.44 12.06 -1.73
N HIS A 23 9.14 12.14 -1.48
CA HIS A 23 8.13 12.71 -2.38
C HIS A 23 7.40 13.83 -1.64
N LEU A 24 6.92 14.83 -2.39
CA LEU A 24 6.14 15.94 -1.83
C LEU A 24 4.76 16.00 -2.47
N ILE A 25 3.76 16.29 -1.63
CA ILE A 25 2.37 16.46 -2.02
C ILE A 25 1.90 17.80 -1.45
N GLY A 26 1.44 18.70 -2.31
CA GLY A 26 0.77 19.93 -1.91
C GLY A 26 -0.71 19.68 -1.64
N ARG A 27 -1.21 20.07 -0.47
CA ARG A 27 -2.63 20.00 -0.13
C ARG A 27 -3.18 21.37 0.24
N ALA A 28 -4.33 21.69 -0.34
CA ALA A 28 -5.20 22.78 0.09
C ALA A 28 -6.67 22.33 -0.04
N THR A 29 -7.61 23.17 0.36
CA THR A 29 -9.05 22.87 0.23
C THR A 29 -9.39 22.47 -1.21
N LYS A 30 -9.79 21.20 -1.41
CA LYS A 30 -10.12 20.59 -2.72
C LYS A 30 -8.95 20.55 -3.73
N THR A 31 -7.71 20.72 -3.29
CA THR A 31 -6.53 20.69 -4.15
C THR A 31 -5.53 19.67 -3.62
N LYS A 32 -5.08 18.76 -4.50
CA LYS A 32 -3.98 17.83 -4.29
C LYS A 32 -3.03 17.97 -5.48
N ILE A 33 -1.76 18.28 -5.21
CA ILE A 33 -0.71 18.38 -6.23
C ILE A 33 0.36 17.36 -5.86
N GLU A 34 0.46 16.29 -6.62
CA GLU A 34 1.52 15.29 -6.49
C GLU A 34 2.67 15.72 -7.40
N LEU A 35 3.88 15.91 -6.85
CA LEU A 35 5.04 16.22 -7.70
C LEU A 35 5.50 15.01 -8.52
N ASP A 36 5.43 13.81 -7.91
CA ASP A 36 5.80 12.55 -8.58
C ASP A 36 4.74 11.46 -8.34
N GLN A 37 4.50 11.13 -7.07
CA GLN A 37 3.59 10.07 -6.65
C GLN A 37 3.11 10.31 -5.21
N ASP A 38 2.05 9.62 -4.82
CA ASP A 38 1.42 9.72 -3.51
C ASP A 38 1.58 8.48 -2.63
N TYR A 39 2.58 7.63 -2.91
CA TYR A 39 2.78 6.40 -2.16
C TYR A 39 4.25 6.10 -1.92
N ILE A 40 4.51 5.23 -0.94
CA ILE A 40 5.80 4.59 -0.70
C ILE A 40 5.63 3.07 -0.65
N ASP A 41 6.70 2.33 -0.91
CA ASP A 41 6.70 0.87 -0.77
C ASP A 41 7.47 0.50 0.52
N GLU A 42 6.76 -0.06 1.50
CA GLU A 42 7.32 -0.56 2.76
C GLU A 42 7.73 -2.03 2.62
N ARG A 43 8.88 -2.39 3.21
CA ARG A 43 9.43 -3.74 3.19
C ARG A 43 9.44 -4.31 4.60
N LEU A 44 8.63 -5.33 4.85
CA LEU A 44 8.49 -5.96 6.16
C LEU A 44 9.01 -7.41 6.11
N PRO A 45 10.00 -7.79 6.94
CA PRO A 45 10.35 -9.19 7.12
C PRO A 45 9.28 -9.89 7.97
N VAL A 46 8.53 -10.82 7.39
CA VAL A 46 7.44 -11.53 8.06
C VAL A 46 7.65 -13.03 7.95
N ALA A 47 7.93 -13.68 9.08
CA ALA A 47 8.16 -15.12 9.17
C ALA A 47 9.20 -15.61 8.13
N GLY A 48 10.34 -14.94 8.05
CA GLY A 48 11.45 -15.30 7.16
C GLY A 48 11.28 -14.96 5.68
N LYS A 49 10.17 -14.32 5.28
CA LYS A 49 9.96 -13.83 3.91
C LYS A 49 9.66 -12.34 3.91
N GLU A 50 10.36 -11.62 3.05
CA GLU A 50 10.13 -10.20 2.84
C GLU A 50 8.79 -9.98 2.11
N MET A 51 7.98 -9.08 2.67
CA MET A 51 6.70 -8.65 2.13
C MET A 51 6.82 -7.18 1.73
N ILE A 52 6.25 -6.82 0.58
CA ILE A 52 6.26 -5.45 0.07
C ILE A 52 4.83 -4.91 0.10
N TYR A 53 4.62 -3.81 0.82
CA TYR A 53 3.34 -3.17 0.98
C TYR A 53 3.38 -1.75 0.44
N ARG A 54 2.51 -1.45 -0.52
CA ARG A 54 2.32 -0.08 -0.98
C ARG A 54 1.48 0.69 0.03
N GLN A 55 2.04 1.76 0.57
CA GLN A 55 1.36 2.70 1.46
C GLN A 55 1.01 3.95 0.67
N VAL A 56 -0.27 4.11 0.33
CA VAL A 56 -0.78 5.30 -0.35
C VAL A 56 -1.11 6.35 0.71
N GLU A 57 -0.73 7.60 0.45
CA GLU A 57 -1.02 8.74 1.30
C GLU A 57 -2.53 8.85 1.54
N ASN A 58 -2.89 9.21 2.78
CA ASN A 58 -4.27 9.30 3.24
C ASN A 58 -5.05 7.97 3.23
N SER A 59 -4.36 6.83 3.03
CA SER A 59 -4.88 5.49 3.29
C SER A 59 -4.42 4.99 4.65
N PHE A 60 -5.23 4.13 5.27
CA PHE A 60 -4.87 3.55 6.56
C PHE A 60 -3.67 2.61 6.43
N THR A 61 -2.72 2.74 7.36
CA THR A 61 -1.55 1.87 7.53
C THR A 61 -1.35 1.60 9.02
N GLN A 62 -0.66 0.50 9.34
CA GLN A 62 -0.26 0.26 10.73
C GLN A 62 0.85 1.25 11.09
N PRO A 63 0.66 2.13 12.09
CA PRO A 63 1.61 3.21 12.36
C PRO A 63 2.94 2.72 12.95
N ASN A 64 2.97 1.49 13.47
CA ASN A 64 4.15 0.87 14.05
C ASN A 64 4.51 -0.40 13.26
N ALA A 65 5.54 -0.30 12.41
CA ALA A 65 6.02 -1.41 11.58
C ALA A 65 6.48 -2.62 12.40
N ALA A 66 7.14 -2.40 13.54
CA ALA A 66 7.64 -3.49 14.39
C ALA A 66 6.48 -4.28 15.02
N MET A 67 5.43 -3.58 15.46
CA MET A 67 4.21 -4.24 15.95
C MET A 67 3.46 -4.92 14.81
N ASN A 68 3.40 -4.30 13.62
CA ASN A 68 2.77 -4.91 12.46
C ASN A 68 3.41 -6.26 12.10
N ILE A 69 4.74 -6.35 12.10
CA ILE A 69 5.46 -7.62 11.89
C ILE A 69 4.99 -8.68 12.89
N GLN A 70 4.94 -8.35 14.18
CA GLN A 70 4.48 -9.29 15.21
C GLN A 70 3.02 -9.71 15.01
N MET A 71 2.14 -8.78 14.64
CA MET A 71 0.73 -9.07 14.35
C MET A 71 0.58 -10.03 13.17
N LEU A 72 1.34 -9.81 12.10
CA LEU A 72 1.34 -10.68 10.92
C LEU A 72 1.90 -12.06 11.24
N GLU A 73 2.97 -12.15 12.03
CA GLU A 73 3.56 -13.41 12.47
C GLU A 73 2.62 -14.19 13.39
N TRP A 74 1.95 -13.51 14.33
CA TRP A 74 0.94 -14.11 15.19
C TRP A 74 -0.23 -14.66 14.38
N ALA A 75 -0.77 -13.88 13.44
CA ALA A 75 -1.90 -14.30 12.62
C ALA A 75 -1.52 -15.48 11.70
N LEU A 76 -0.30 -15.47 11.16
CA LEU A 76 0.27 -16.59 10.42
C LEU A 76 0.36 -17.85 11.28
N ASP A 77 0.85 -17.74 12.52
CA ASP A 77 0.95 -18.89 13.42
C ASP A 77 -0.42 -19.47 13.77
N ALA A 78 -1.38 -18.59 14.11
CA ALA A 78 -2.74 -18.96 14.48
C ALA A 78 -3.53 -19.67 13.37
N THR A 79 -3.11 -19.52 12.10
CA THR A 79 -3.81 -20.07 10.93
C THR A 79 -3.05 -21.18 10.21
N LYS A 80 -1.90 -21.66 10.72
CA LYS A 80 -1.03 -22.66 10.05
C LYS A 80 -1.73 -23.94 9.60
N ALA A 81 -2.72 -24.41 10.35
CA ALA A 81 -3.44 -25.66 10.07
C ALA A 81 -4.89 -25.43 9.62
N SER A 82 -5.24 -24.19 9.24
CA SER A 82 -6.53 -23.88 8.66
C SER A 82 -6.72 -24.62 7.33
N LYS A 83 -7.98 -24.95 7.00
CA LYS A 83 -8.36 -25.59 5.74
C LYS A 83 -9.30 -24.68 4.96
N GLY A 84 -9.19 -24.70 3.64
CA GLY A 84 -10.06 -23.94 2.74
C GLY A 84 -9.53 -22.54 2.43
N ASP A 85 -10.47 -21.61 2.25
CA ASP A 85 -10.21 -20.25 1.77
C ASP A 85 -10.34 -19.20 2.90
N LEU A 86 -9.68 -18.04 2.74
CA LEU A 86 -9.78 -16.90 3.65
C LEU A 86 -10.69 -15.82 3.05
N LEU A 87 -11.55 -15.23 3.88
CA LEU A 87 -12.26 -13.98 3.58
C LEU A 87 -11.78 -12.88 4.53
N GLU A 88 -11.20 -11.81 3.99
CA GLU A 88 -10.89 -10.59 4.75
C GLU A 88 -11.84 -9.45 4.35
N LEU A 89 -12.38 -8.75 5.34
CA LEU A 89 -13.22 -7.58 5.16
C LEU A 89 -12.46 -6.33 5.58
N TYR A 90 -12.56 -5.25 4.80
CA TYR A 90 -11.83 -3.99 5.01
C TYR A 90 -10.31 -4.21 5.08
N CYS A 91 -9.76 -4.88 4.07
CA CYS A 91 -8.38 -5.33 4.07
C CYS A 91 -7.33 -4.21 3.89
N GLY A 92 -7.77 -2.97 3.66
CA GLY A 92 -6.91 -1.83 3.38
C GLY A 92 -6.03 -2.07 2.15
N ASN A 93 -4.72 -2.01 2.32
CA ASN A 93 -3.75 -2.34 1.28
C ASN A 93 -3.44 -3.86 1.18
N GLY A 94 -4.21 -4.71 1.86
CA GLY A 94 -4.04 -6.15 1.90
C GLY A 94 -3.01 -6.64 2.93
N ASN A 95 -2.78 -5.88 4.01
CA ASN A 95 -1.75 -6.17 5.02
C ASN A 95 -1.78 -7.63 5.51
N PHE A 96 -2.94 -8.09 5.99
CA PHE A 96 -3.13 -9.46 6.47
C PHE A 96 -3.38 -10.44 5.33
N SER A 97 -4.25 -10.13 4.37
CA SER A 97 -4.52 -10.98 3.21
C SER A 97 -3.26 -11.51 2.53
N LEU A 98 -2.30 -10.63 2.24
CA LEU A 98 -1.06 -11.01 1.54
C LEU A 98 -0.16 -11.90 2.41
N ALA A 99 -0.11 -11.64 3.72
CA ALA A 99 0.66 -12.47 4.64
C ALA A 99 0.01 -13.86 4.80
N LEU A 100 -1.29 -13.89 5.10
CA LEU A 100 -2.07 -15.08 5.38
C LEU A 100 -2.32 -15.95 4.15
N ALA A 101 -2.18 -15.43 2.93
CA ALA A 101 -2.30 -16.22 1.69
C ALA A 101 -1.41 -17.47 1.63
N ARG A 102 -0.39 -17.59 2.51
CA ARG A 102 0.44 -18.79 2.65
C ARG A 102 -0.29 -19.98 3.29
N ASN A 103 -1.34 -19.72 4.06
CA ASN A 103 -2.04 -20.72 4.87
C ASN A 103 -3.40 -21.13 4.29
N PHE A 104 -3.84 -20.54 3.18
CA PHE A 104 -5.16 -20.77 2.58
C PHE A 104 -5.05 -21.03 1.07
N ASP A 105 -5.99 -21.80 0.53
CA ASP A 105 -6.00 -22.16 -0.91
C ASP A 105 -6.27 -20.94 -1.80
N ARG A 106 -7.20 -20.08 -1.34
CA ARG A 106 -7.52 -18.79 -1.94
C ARG A 106 -7.78 -17.77 -0.85
N VAL A 107 -7.50 -16.51 -1.16
CA VAL A 107 -7.89 -15.37 -0.32
C VAL A 107 -8.82 -14.47 -1.12
N LEU A 108 -9.99 -14.20 -0.55
CA LEU A 108 -10.94 -13.19 -1.00
C LEU A 108 -10.87 -12.01 -0.04
N ALA A 109 -10.32 -10.89 -0.47
CA ALA A 109 -10.28 -9.69 0.34
C ALA A 109 -11.20 -8.62 -0.24
N THR A 110 -11.97 -7.94 0.61
CA THR A 110 -12.83 -6.83 0.21
C THR A 110 -12.40 -5.55 0.90
N GLU A 111 -12.43 -4.43 0.17
CA GLU A 111 -12.18 -3.09 0.70
C GLU A 111 -13.22 -2.12 0.13
N ILE A 112 -13.71 -1.21 0.97
CA ILE A 112 -14.59 -0.10 0.58
C ILE A 112 -13.76 1.18 0.65
N ALA A 113 -12.89 1.38 -0.34
CA ALA A 113 -12.06 2.58 -0.40
C ALA A 113 -12.88 3.79 -0.83
N LYS A 114 -13.07 4.76 0.09
CA LYS A 114 -13.67 6.06 -0.22
C LYS A 114 -12.67 6.93 -0.98
N ARG A 115 -12.87 7.15 -2.28
CA ARG A 115 -12.08 8.14 -3.03
C ARG A 115 -12.33 9.54 -2.48
N GLN A 116 -11.28 10.19 -1.96
CA GLN A 116 -11.34 11.59 -1.50
C GLN A 116 -10.99 12.58 -2.63
N SER A 117 -11.63 12.47 -3.80
CA SER A 117 -11.62 13.54 -4.81
C SER A 117 -12.91 13.54 -5.66
N PRO A 118 -13.44 14.72 -6.02
CA PRO A 118 -14.60 14.82 -6.91
C PRO A 118 -14.15 14.80 -8.38
N GLN A 119 -13.57 13.69 -8.85
CA GLN A 119 -13.59 13.41 -10.29
C GLN A 119 -14.90 12.67 -10.59
N ARG A 120 -15.83 13.34 -11.29
CA ARG A 120 -17.03 12.71 -11.88
C ARG A 120 -16.57 11.57 -12.80
N SER A 121 -16.64 10.35 -12.30
CA SER A 121 -16.63 9.13 -13.08
C SER A 121 -17.79 8.27 -12.57
N THR A 122 -18.67 7.88 -13.48
CA THR A 122 -19.96 7.21 -13.27
C THR A 122 -19.84 5.75 -12.80
N THR A 123 -18.83 5.42 -12.01
CA THR A 123 -18.58 4.04 -11.56
C THR A 123 -18.87 3.93 -10.07
N LEU A 124 -19.79 3.01 -9.72
CA LEU A 124 -20.12 2.55 -8.36
C LEU A 124 -18.86 2.33 -7.49
N PRO A 125 -18.96 2.39 -6.14
CA PRO A 125 -17.81 2.21 -5.25
C PRO A 125 -17.02 0.97 -5.66
N LEU A 126 -15.76 1.17 -6.04
CA LEU A 126 -14.85 0.10 -6.41
C LEU A 126 -14.61 -0.75 -5.16
N THR A 127 -15.36 -1.85 -5.03
CA THR A 127 -14.94 -2.97 -4.20
C THR A 127 -13.62 -3.47 -4.78
N ILE A 128 -12.50 -3.21 -4.10
CA ILE A 128 -11.23 -3.82 -4.50
C ILE A 128 -11.33 -5.28 -4.06
N LEU A 129 -11.53 -6.17 -5.02
CA LEU A 129 -11.47 -7.60 -4.81
C LEU A 129 -10.01 -8.03 -4.99
N ILE A 130 -9.28 -8.21 -3.90
CA ILE A 130 -7.96 -8.85 -3.97
C ILE A 130 -8.21 -10.35 -3.98
N THR A 131 -8.11 -10.96 -5.15
CA THR A 131 -8.10 -12.42 -5.29
C THR A 131 -6.65 -12.87 -5.37
N CYS A 132 -6.09 -13.28 -4.23
CA CYS A 132 -4.78 -13.90 -4.22
C CYS A 132 -4.95 -15.38 -4.57
N ARG A 133 -4.54 -15.76 -5.78
CA ARG A 133 -4.15 -17.13 -6.10
C ARG A 133 -2.64 -17.20 -5.95
N LEU A 134 -2.09 -18.23 -5.29
CA LEU A 134 -0.65 -18.46 -5.17
C LEU A 134 -0.04 -18.83 -6.54
N SER A 135 -0.06 -17.89 -7.49
CA SER A 135 0.77 -17.88 -8.69
C SER A 135 1.52 -16.56 -8.67
N VAL A 136 2.65 -16.60 -7.95
CA VAL A 136 3.82 -15.72 -8.05
C VAL A 136 3.60 -14.46 -8.88
N TRP A 137 3.45 -13.30 -8.23
CA TRP A 137 3.60 -12.02 -8.93
C TRP A 137 5.03 -11.97 -9.49
N PRO A 138 5.25 -12.00 -10.82
CA PRO A 138 6.61 -11.86 -11.31
C PRO A 138 7.11 -10.47 -10.89
N PRO A 139 8.35 -10.33 -10.42
CA PRO A 139 8.89 -9.02 -10.13
C PRO A 139 8.83 -8.20 -11.42
N LYS A 140 7.98 -7.16 -11.45
CA LYS A 140 8.10 -6.14 -12.49
C LYS A 140 9.46 -5.51 -12.24
N SER A 141 10.41 -5.86 -13.09
CA SER A 141 11.75 -5.28 -13.14
C SER A 141 11.65 -3.77 -12.94
N LEU A 142 12.22 -3.26 -11.84
CA LEU A 142 12.64 -1.86 -11.78
C LEU A 142 13.65 -1.66 -12.91
N ARG A 143 13.18 -1.19 -14.07
CA ARG A 143 14.08 -0.57 -15.04
C ARG A 143 14.49 0.76 -14.43
N ARG A 144 15.68 0.77 -13.82
CA ARG A 144 16.46 1.99 -13.64
C ARG A 144 16.61 2.64 -15.02
N ARG A 145 16.07 3.83 -15.19
CA ARG A 145 16.61 4.89 -16.04
C ARG A 145 16.49 6.19 -15.28
#